data_AF-A0A2P5EKY2-F1
#
_entry.id   AF-A0A2P5EKY2-F1
#
_cell.length_a   1.000
_cell.length_b   1.000
_cell.length_c   1.000
_cell.angle_alpha   90.00
_cell.angle_beta   90.00
_cell.angle_gamma   90.00
#
_symmetry.space_group_name_H-M   'P 1'
#
loop_
_entity.id
_entity.type
_entity.pdbx_description
1 polymer ?
#
loop_
_entity_poly.entity_id
_entity_poly.type
_entity_poly.pdbx_seq_one_letter_code
_entity_poly.pdbx_strand_id
1 'polypeptide(L)'
;MVRAAADDVRFLPYIYHKMMEKLNERTLWYLAFHGALYCRCFCINDNNYADWPSLPPIPDSLTTVEGNALEEEILSVLDVPPGKMGCVIGRRGASILAIKESCNAEILIGGSKGPPDKVFIIGAVKQVRKAEAMLRGRMLDM
;
A
#
# COMPACT_ATOMS: atom_id res chain seq x y z
N MET A 1 8.05 -14.79 -22.19
CA MET A 1 6.75 -14.25 -21.72
C MET A 1 6.28 -14.83 -20.36
N VAL A 2 7.13 -15.49 -19.57
CA VAL A 2 6.76 -16.16 -18.30
C VAL A 2 7.29 -15.43 -17.05
N ARG A 3 8.08 -14.35 -17.22
CA ARG A 3 8.73 -13.66 -16.08
C ARG A 3 7.80 -12.76 -15.27
N ALA A 4 6.80 -12.12 -15.89
CA ALA A 4 5.94 -11.14 -15.22
C ALA A 4 5.23 -11.70 -13.98
N ALA A 5 4.54 -12.84 -14.11
CA ALA A 5 3.79 -13.42 -12.99
C ALA A 5 4.70 -13.90 -11.84
N ALA A 6 5.90 -14.41 -12.14
CA ALA A 6 6.82 -14.91 -11.10
C ALA A 6 7.52 -13.77 -10.35
N ASP A 7 7.87 -12.69 -11.04
CA ASP A 7 8.48 -11.51 -10.43
C ASP A 7 7.45 -10.75 -9.57
N ASP A 8 6.18 -10.68 -9.99
CA ASP A 8 5.09 -10.10 -9.21
C ASP A 8 4.84 -10.86 -7.90
N VAL A 9 4.78 -12.20 -7.93
CA VAL A 9 4.51 -13.04 -6.75
C VAL A 9 5.61 -12.91 -5.69
N ARG A 10 6.87 -12.69 -6.09
CA ARG A 10 7.99 -12.49 -5.14
C ARG A 10 8.02 -11.08 -4.56
N PHE A 11 7.49 -10.10 -5.28
CA PHE A 11 7.48 -8.71 -4.85
C PHE A 11 6.32 -8.39 -3.89
N LEU A 12 5.18 -9.08 -4.04
CA LEU A 12 4.01 -8.89 -3.18
C LEU A 12 4.28 -9.06 -1.68
N PRO A 13 5.01 -10.10 -1.20
CA PRO A 13 5.37 -10.21 0.21
C PRO A 13 6.19 -9.02 0.70
N TYR A 14 7.09 -8.49 -0.13
CA TYR A 14 7.88 -7.31 0.22
C TYR A 14 7.01 -6.06 0.36
N ILE A 15 6.08 -5.82 -0.57
CA ILE A 15 5.10 -4.74 -0.49
C ILE A 15 4.22 -4.89 0.76
N TYR A 16 3.75 -6.11 1.04
CA TYR A 16 2.94 -6.40 2.23
C TYR A 16 3.69 -6.03 3.51
N HIS A 17 4.94 -6.48 3.68
CA HIS A 17 5.73 -6.13 4.85
C HIS A 17 5.93 -4.61 4.99
N LYS A 18 6.22 -3.92 3.88
CA LYS A 18 6.37 -2.46 3.87
C LYS A 18 5.07 -1.74 4.20
N MET A 19 3.92 -2.27 3.77
CA MET A 19 2.61 -1.74 4.12
C MET A 19 2.35 -1.90 5.62
N MET A 20 2.59 -3.09 6.18
CA MET A 20 2.37 -3.36 7.60
C MET A 20 3.21 -2.46 8.53
N GLU A 21 4.41 -2.07 8.12
CA GLU A 21 5.25 -1.10 8.85
C GLU A 21 4.66 0.33 8.91
N LYS A 22 3.71 0.65 8.02
CA LYS A 22 3.15 2.00 7.85
C LYS A 22 1.72 2.14 8.33
N LEU A 23 1.03 1.05 8.67
CA LEU A 23 -0.34 1.09 9.14
C LEU A 23 -0.41 1.59 10.59
N ASN A 24 -1.33 2.52 10.85
CA ASN A 24 -1.67 2.91 12.21
C ASN A 24 -2.53 1.84 12.91
N GLU A 25 -2.72 2.01 14.22
CA GLU A 25 -3.47 1.07 15.05
C GLU A 25 -4.92 0.85 14.56
N ARG A 26 -5.58 1.92 14.10
CA ARG A 26 -6.93 1.84 13.53
C ARG A 26 -6.94 0.97 12.28
N THR A 27 -6.05 1.24 11.33
CA THR A 27 -5.98 0.51 10.07
C THR A 27 -5.57 -0.95 10.29
N LEU A 28 -4.65 -1.21 11.23
CA LEU A 28 -4.29 -2.56 11.66
C LEU A 28 -5.49 -3.33 12.24
N TRP A 29 -6.27 -2.68 13.11
CA TRP A 29 -7.48 -3.28 13.65
C TRP A 29 -8.51 -3.57 12.56
N TYR A 30 -8.78 -2.60 11.67
CA TYR A 30 -9.69 -2.80 10.54
C TYR A 30 -9.23 -3.96 9.65
N LEU A 31 -7.94 -4.06 9.34
CA LEU A 31 -7.37 -5.14 8.54
C LEU A 31 -7.59 -6.51 9.21
N ALA A 32 -7.30 -6.62 10.51
CA ALA A 32 -7.51 -7.85 11.27
C ALA A 32 -9.00 -8.23 11.37
N PHE A 33 -9.86 -7.24 11.63
CA PHE A 33 -11.29 -7.42 11.75
C PHE A 33 -11.94 -7.86 10.43
N HIS A 34 -11.65 -7.14 9.34
CA HIS A 34 -12.13 -7.51 8.00
C HIS A 34 -11.56 -8.87 7.57
N GLY A 35 -10.28 -9.15 7.82
CA GLY A 35 -9.68 -10.45 7.53
C GLY A 35 -10.44 -11.60 8.21
N ALA A 36 -10.77 -11.45 9.50
CA ALA A 36 -11.54 -12.45 10.24
C ALA A 36 -12.97 -12.63 9.67
N LEU A 37 -13.66 -11.53 9.32
CA LEU A 37 -15.00 -11.61 8.75
C LEU A 37 -15.02 -12.21 7.35
N TYR A 38 -14.10 -11.80 6.47
CA TYR A 38 -14.02 -12.35 5.11
C TYR A 38 -13.80 -13.87 5.14
N CYS A 39 -12.89 -14.36 5.98
CA CYS A 39 -12.65 -15.79 6.11
C CYS A 39 -13.90 -16.55 6.56
N ARG A 40 -14.71 -15.98 7.47
CA ARG A 40 -16.01 -16.55 7.88
C ARG A 40 -17.02 -16.61 6.73
N CYS A 41 -17.08 -15.58 5.87
CA CYS A 41 -17.99 -15.57 4.72
C CYS A 41 -17.72 -16.70 3.71
N PHE A 42 -16.46 -17.13 3.56
CA PHE A 42 -16.10 -18.23 2.65
C PHE A 42 -16.20 -19.62 3.30
N CYS A 43 -16.24 -19.70 4.63
CA CYS A 43 -16.28 -20.94 5.39
C CYS A 43 -17.62 -21.07 6.12
N ILE A 44 -18.69 -21.27 5.34
CA ILE A 44 -20.03 -21.54 5.87
C ILE A 44 -19.97 -22.83 6.69
N ASN A 45 -20.30 -22.73 7.98
CA ASN A 45 -20.36 -23.84 8.91
C ASN A 45 -21.64 -23.71 9.76
N ASP A 46 -22.34 -24.82 9.98
CA ASP A 46 -23.62 -24.88 10.70
C ASP A 46 -23.46 -24.67 12.21
N ASN A 47 -22.24 -24.63 12.74
CA ASN A 47 -21.96 -24.44 14.17
C ASN A 47 -21.86 -22.97 14.61
N ASN A 48 -22.34 -22.03 13.81
CA ASN A 48 -22.30 -20.59 14.11
C ASN A 48 -20.89 -20.06 14.42
N TYR A 49 -19.88 -20.56 13.70
CA TYR A 49 -18.48 -20.18 13.84
C TYR A 49 -17.87 -20.46 15.22
N ALA A 50 -18.37 -21.44 15.97
CA ALA A 50 -17.87 -21.76 17.31
C ALA A 50 -16.37 -22.14 17.33
N ASP A 51 -15.87 -22.74 16.24
CA ASP A 51 -14.45 -23.12 16.11
C ASP A 51 -13.55 -21.95 15.70
N TRP A 52 -14.11 -20.78 15.39
CA TRP A 52 -13.35 -19.63 14.92
C TRP A 52 -12.80 -18.80 16.08
N PRO A 53 -11.60 -18.22 15.92
CA PRO A 53 -11.12 -17.24 16.88
C PRO A 53 -12.10 -16.06 16.99
N SER A 54 -12.21 -15.50 18.19
CA SER A 54 -13.03 -14.31 18.45
C SER A 54 -12.58 -13.14 17.58
N LEU A 55 -13.52 -12.28 17.20
CA LEU A 55 -13.18 -11.05 16.49
C LEU A 55 -12.30 -10.15 17.36
N PRO A 56 -11.32 -9.45 16.78
CA PRO A 56 -10.46 -8.55 17.55
C PRO A 56 -11.32 -7.45 18.18
N PRO A 57 -11.21 -7.21 19.51
CA PRO A 57 -11.95 -6.14 20.17
C PRO A 57 -11.49 -4.78 19.66
N ILE A 58 -12.37 -3.78 19.74
CA ILE A 58 -12.03 -2.40 19.37
C ILE A 58 -10.99 -1.88 20.38
N PRO A 59 -9.83 -1.36 19.93
CA PRO A 59 -8.84 -0.79 20.83
C PRO A 59 -9.36 0.44 21.58
N ASP A 60 -9.00 0.58 22.86
CA ASP A 60 -9.39 1.69 23.74
C ASP A 60 -8.88 3.06 23.24
N SER A 61 -7.81 3.07 22.46
CA SER A 61 -7.28 4.26 21.79
C SER A 61 -8.20 4.80 20.70
N LEU A 62 -9.13 3.99 20.18
CA LEU A 62 -10.08 4.41 19.15
C LEU A 62 -11.42 4.90 19.73
N THR A 63 -11.75 4.51 20.96
CA THR A 63 -13.00 4.86 21.63
C THR A 63 -12.96 6.23 22.29
N THR A 64 -11.76 6.77 22.54
CA THR A 64 -11.51 8.05 23.24
C THR A 64 -11.28 9.24 22.30
N VAL A 65 -11.22 9.02 20.98
CA VAL A 65 -10.95 10.08 19.99
C VAL A 65 -12.27 10.68 19.47
N GLU A 66 -12.84 11.61 20.24
CA GLU A 66 -13.77 12.58 19.69
C GLU A 66 -12.98 13.63 18.88
N GLY A 67 -13.03 13.54 17.55
CA GLY A 67 -12.78 14.71 16.68
C GLY A 67 -11.49 14.75 15.87
N ASN A 68 -10.47 13.90 16.11
CA ASN A 68 -9.33 13.81 15.20
C ASN A 68 -9.58 12.69 14.17
N ALA A 69 -9.91 13.08 12.95
CA ALA A 69 -9.90 12.16 11.80
C ALA A 69 -8.46 11.65 11.61
N LEU A 70 -8.14 10.50 12.20
CA LEU A 70 -6.89 9.80 11.93
C LEU A 70 -6.77 9.65 10.40
N GLU A 71 -5.67 10.14 9.84
CA GLU A 71 -5.46 10.09 8.40
C GLU A 71 -5.35 8.64 7.97
N GLU A 72 -6.26 8.20 7.11
CA GLU A 72 -6.28 6.86 6.55
C GLU A 72 -5.00 6.62 5.72
N GLU A 73 -4.42 5.43 5.84
CA GLU A 73 -3.30 5.01 5.00
C GLU A 73 -3.79 4.17 3.82
N ILE A 74 -3.11 4.32 2.67
CA ILE A 74 -3.44 3.62 1.44
C ILE A 74 -2.16 3.14 0.74
N LEU A 75 -2.27 1.99 0.09
CA LEU A 75 -1.36 1.55 -0.97
C LEU A 75 -1.94 1.97 -2.33
N SER A 76 -1.28 2.89 -3.03
CA SER A 76 -1.58 3.23 -4.41
C SER A 76 -0.59 2.56 -5.35
N VAL A 77 -1.09 1.99 -6.45
CA VAL A 77 -0.29 1.40 -7.52
C VAL A 77 -0.45 2.27 -8.75
N LEU A 78 0.64 2.89 -9.18
CA LEU A 78 0.69 3.76 -10.35
C LEU A 78 1.38 3.02 -11.50
N ASP A 79 0.67 2.87 -12.62
CA ASP A 79 1.24 2.33 -13.86
C ASP A 79 2.08 3.39 -14.57
N VAL A 80 3.25 2.98 -15.06
CA VAL A 80 4.23 3.81 -15.75
C VAL A 80 4.30 3.37 -17.21
N PRO A 81 4.05 4.29 -18.17
CA PRO A 81 4.17 3.96 -19.59
C PRO A 81 5.58 3.46 -19.95
N PRO A 82 5.70 2.57 -20.95
CA PRO A 82 6.99 2.05 -21.41
C PRO A 82 7.97 3.19 -21.74
N GLY A 83 9.21 3.08 -21.26
CA GLY A 83 10.26 4.09 -21.46
C GLY A 83 10.20 5.32 -20.54
N LYS A 84 9.11 5.54 -19.80
CA LYS A 84 8.97 6.70 -18.88
C LYS A 84 9.50 6.44 -17.47
N MET A 85 9.86 5.21 -17.11
CA MET A 85 10.42 4.89 -15.79
C MET A 85 11.71 5.66 -15.48
N GLY A 86 12.54 5.94 -16.49
CA GLY A 86 13.73 6.77 -16.33
C GLY A 86 13.41 8.21 -15.93
N CYS A 87 12.31 8.78 -16.42
CA CYS A 87 11.83 10.12 -16.05
C CYS A 87 11.33 10.15 -14.60
N VAL A 88 10.64 9.09 -14.17
CA VAL A 88 10.18 8.92 -12.79
C VAL A 88 11.36 8.86 -11.81
N ILE A 89 12.35 8.01 -12.09
CA ILE A 89 13.53 7.82 -11.23
C ILE A 89 14.42 9.09 -11.25
N GLY A 90 14.60 9.67 -12.43
CA GLY A 90 15.52 10.80 -12.65
C GLY A 90 17.00 10.39 -12.61
N ARG A 91 17.89 11.33 -12.96
CA ARG A 91 19.34 11.08 -12.95
C ARG A 91 19.81 10.65 -11.56
N ARG A 92 20.44 9.48 -11.47
CA ARG A 92 20.91 8.87 -10.20
C ARG A 92 19.82 8.73 -9.12
N GLY A 93 18.54 8.65 -9.50
CA GLY A 93 17.43 8.57 -8.54
C GLY A 93 17.03 9.90 -7.89
N ALA A 94 17.57 11.04 -8.34
CA ALA A 94 17.32 12.33 -7.70
C ALA A 94 15.84 12.74 -7.71
N SER A 95 15.10 12.41 -8.77
CA SER A 95 13.68 12.79 -8.90
C SER A 95 12.83 12.02 -7.90
N ILE A 96 12.96 10.70 -7.86
CA ILE A 96 12.17 9.88 -6.93
C ILE A 96 12.54 10.14 -5.46
N LEU A 97 13.83 10.39 -5.15
CA LEU A 97 14.25 10.74 -3.80
C LEU A 97 13.62 12.07 -3.34
N ALA A 98 13.62 13.09 -4.20
CA ALA A 98 12.97 14.36 -3.88
C ALA A 98 11.45 14.21 -3.66
N ILE A 99 10.78 13.36 -4.44
CA ILE A 99 9.34 13.08 -4.25
C ILE A 99 9.10 12.37 -2.92
N LYS A 100 9.91 11.35 -2.57
CA LYS A 100 9.85 10.68 -1.26
C LYS A 100 9.97 11.67 -0.09
N GLU A 101 11.00 12.51 -0.12
CA GLU A 101 11.26 13.51 0.93
C GLU A 101 10.11 14.52 1.05
N SER A 102 9.54 14.96 -0.08
CA SER A 102 8.48 15.97 -0.09
C SER A 102 7.09 15.45 0.29
N CYS A 103 6.84 14.16 0.13
CA CYS A 103 5.52 13.56 0.36
C CYS A 103 5.44 12.78 1.69
N ASN A 104 6.55 12.53 2.39
CA ASN A 104 6.54 11.68 3.60
C ASN A 104 5.79 10.34 3.37
N ALA A 105 5.94 9.78 2.17
CA ALA A 105 5.32 8.55 1.74
C ALA A 105 6.42 7.58 1.28
N GLU A 106 6.20 6.29 1.53
CA GLU A 106 7.11 5.25 1.04
C GLU A 106 6.81 5.00 -0.44
N ILE A 107 7.83 5.10 -1.29
CA ILE A 107 7.70 4.87 -2.74
C ILE A 107 8.60 3.71 -3.15
N LEU A 108 8.04 2.66 -3.71
CA LEU A 108 8.75 1.44 -4.08
C LEU A 108 8.62 1.21 -5.59
N ILE A 109 9.73 0.83 -6.23
CA ILE A 109 9.78 0.44 -7.64
C ILE A 109 10.21 -1.02 -7.71
N GLY A 110 9.60 -1.81 -8.58
CA GLY A 110 9.91 -3.23 -8.74
C GLY A 110 11.35 -3.52 -9.18
N GLY A 111 11.93 -2.66 -10.03
CA GLY A 111 13.31 -2.82 -10.50
C GLY A 111 13.54 -4.18 -11.15
N SER A 112 14.55 -4.93 -10.69
CA SER A 112 14.85 -6.29 -11.16
C SER A 112 14.12 -7.39 -10.40
N LYS A 113 13.36 -7.05 -9.35
CA LYS A 113 12.72 -8.00 -8.42
C LYS A 113 11.19 -7.93 -8.41
N GLY A 114 10.61 -7.02 -9.20
CA GLY A 114 9.19 -6.77 -9.27
C GLY A 114 8.82 -6.09 -10.59
N PRO A 115 7.56 -5.69 -10.76
CA PRO A 115 7.06 -5.19 -12.03
C PRO A 115 7.81 -3.92 -12.48
N PRO A 116 8.35 -3.90 -13.72
CA PRO A 116 9.17 -2.80 -14.22
C PRO A 116 8.35 -1.56 -14.62
N ASP A 117 7.04 -1.71 -14.72
CA ASP A 117 6.06 -0.73 -15.18
C ASP A 117 5.14 -0.22 -14.07
N LYS A 118 5.43 -0.53 -12.80
CA LYS A 118 4.61 -0.12 -11.66
C LYS A 118 5.42 0.59 -10.58
N VAL A 119 4.80 1.58 -9.95
CA VAL A 119 5.29 2.28 -8.77
C VAL A 119 4.26 2.11 -7.65
N PHE A 120 4.72 1.67 -6.49
CA PHE A 120 3.90 1.45 -5.31
C PHE A 120 4.14 2.60 -4.32
N ILE A 121 3.07 3.22 -3.85
CA ILE A 121 3.12 4.38 -2.95
C ILE A 121 2.31 4.03 -1.71
N ILE A 122 2.94 4.08 -0.54
CA ILE A 122 2.34 3.70 0.75
C ILE A 122 2.43 4.88 1.71
N GLY A 123 1.30 5.25 2.32
CA GLY A 123 1.25 6.26 3.37
C GLY A 123 -0.13 6.88 3.51
N ALA A 124 -0.21 8.03 4.18
CA ALA A 124 -1.45 8.77 4.36
C ALA A 124 -2.06 9.19 3.01
N VAL A 125 -3.38 9.09 2.87
CA VAL A 125 -4.10 9.34 1.60
C VAL A 125 -3.70 10.67 0.95
N LYS A 126 -3.63 11.77 1.71
CA LYS A 126 -3.26 13.09 1.15
C LYS A 126 -1.85 13.09 0.55
N GLN A 127 -0.90 12.46 1.25
CA GLN A 127 0.49 12.37 0.83
C GLN A 127 0.66 11.45 -0.37
N VAL A 128 -0.06 10.33 -0.39
CA VAL A 128 -0.05 9.39 -1.52
C VAL A 128 -0.59 10.07 -2.78
N ARG A 129 -1.69 10.81 -2.68
CA ARG A 129 -2.26 11.57 -3.82
C ARG A 129 -1.33 12.67 -4.31
N LYS A 130 -0.65 13.37 -3.39
CA LYS A 130 0.39 14.35 -3.72
C LYS A 130 1.53 13.69 -4.51
N ALA A 131 2.07 12.57 -4.01
CA ALA A 131 3.14 11.83 -4.67
C ALA A 131 2.69 11.34 -6.06
N GLU A 132 1.49 10.80 -6.17
CA GLU A 132 0.90 10.34 -7.43
C GLU A 132 0.82 11.46 -8.47
N ALA A 133 0.37 12.65 -8.07
CA ALA A 133 0.32 13.82 -8.95
C ALA A 133 1.72 14.26 -9.41
N MET A 134 2.70 14.30 -8.49
CA MET A 134 4.09 14.65 -8.83
C MET A 134 4.71 13.64 -9.80
N LEU A 135 4.49 12.34 -9.57
CA LEU A 135 4.98 11.27 -10.45
C LEU A 135 4.34 11.34 -11.84
N ARG A 136 3.02 11.57 -11.91
CA ARG A 136 2.30 11.79 -13.18
C ARG A 136 2.84 13.00 -13.93
N GLY A 137 3.12 14.09 -13.24
CA GLY A 137 3.76 15.28 -13.83
C GLY A 137 5.08 14.94 -14.52
N ARG A 138 5.95 14.15 -13.86
CA ARG A 138 7.24 13.71 -14.44
C ARG A 138 7.11 12.84 -15.70
N MET A 139 5.97 12.19 -15.90
CA MET A 139 5.73 11.36 -17.08
C MET A 139 5.19 12.18 -18.25
N LEU A 140 4.56 13.34 -17.99
CA LEU A 140 3.98 14.23 -18.98
C LEU A 140 5.02 15.16 -19.63
N ASP A 141 6.12 15.47 -18.94
CA ASP A 141 7.21 16.26 -19.50
C ASP A 141 7.80 15.54 -20.75
N MET A 142 7.67 16.20 -21.90
CA MET A 142 8.26 15.86 -23.20
C MET A 142 9.42 16.81 -23.49
#